data_AF-A0A7C1B6H3-F1
#
_entry.id   AF-A0A7C1B6H3-F1
#
_cell.length_a   1.000
_cell.length_b   1.000
_cell.length_c   1.000
_cell.angle_alpha   90.00
_cell.angle_beta   90.00
_cell.angle_gamma   90.00
#
_symmetry.space_group_name_H-M   'P 1'
#
loop_
_entity.id
_entity.type
_entity.pdbx_description
1 polymer ?
#
loop_
_entity_poly.entity_id
_entity_poly.type
_entity_poly.pdbx_seq_one_letter_code
_entity_poly.pdbx_strand_id
1 'polypeptide(L)'
;YNIASYTSSERLMLTVRIPKENPVLPSVTGVWKGANWHEREAYDMFGIKFRGHPKLSRILLPDSWEGHPLLKSYPLNKEQEVKLEDETGELICQI
;
A
#
# COMPACT_ATOMS: atom_id res chain seq x y z
N TYR A 1 6.29 0.18 12.08
CA TYR A 1 6.90 1.51 11.88
C TYR A 1 8.29 1.53 12.48
N ASN A 2 9.29 1.99 11.72
CA ASN A 2 10.65 2.20 12.22
C ASN A 2 10.83 3.69 12.48
N ILE A 3 11.17 4.05 13.71
CA ILE A 3 11.34 5.44 14.17
C ILE A 3 12.79 5.59 14.61
N ALA A 4 13.42 6.69 14.22
CA ALA A 4 14.78 7.02 14.64
C ALA A 4 14.75 8.35 15.40
N SER A 5 15.40 8.38 16.56
CA SER A 5 15.67 9.60 17.31
C SER A 5 17.02 10.17 16.87
N TYR A 6 17.04 11.40 16.38
CA TYR A 6 18.28 12.03 15.94
C TYR A 6 19.17 12.43 17.14
N THR A 7 18.56 12.91 18.22
CA THR A 7 19.29 13.39 19.41
C THR A 7 19.92 12.26 20.21
N SER A 8 19.24 11.11 20.35
CA SER A 8 19.74 9.97 21.12
C SER A 8 20.40 8.88 20.26
N SER A 9 20.38 9.01 18.92
CA SER A 9 20.85 7.97 17.97
C SER A 9 20.22 6.59 18.19
N GLU A 10 19.01 6.56 18.75
CA GLU A 10 18.27 5.34 19.05
C GLU A 10 17.27 5.03 17.92
N ARG A 11 16.99 3.74 17.75
CA ARG A 11 15.98 3.25 16.79
C ARG A 11 14.95 2.42 17.53
N LEU A 12 13.68 2.72 17.27
CA LEU A 12 12.54 2.02 17.82
C LEU A 12 11.73 1.38 16.69
N MET A 13 11.35 0.13 16.89
CA MET A 13 10.47 -0.60 15.97
C MET A 13 9.12 -0.82 16.64
N LEU A 14 8.08 -0.20 16.08
CA LEU A 14 6.70 -0.37 16.50
C LEU A 14 6.00 -1.40 15.61
N THR A 15 5.65 -2.53 16.21
CA THR A 15 4.92 -3.61 15.54
C THR A 15 3.50 -3.69 16.11
N VAL A 16 2.51 -3.69 15.22
CA VAL A 16 1.10 -3.80 15.59
C VAL A 16 0.54 -5.07 14.96
N ARG A 17 -0.27 -5.80 15.73
CA ARG A 17 -1.02 -6.95 15.23
C ARG A 17 -2.42 -6.50 14.82
N ILE A 18 -2.84 -6.94 13.65
CA ILE A 18 -4.16 -6.64 13.07
C ILE A 18 -4.87 -7.95 12.71
N PRO A 19 -6.21 -7.99 12.77
CA PRO A 19 -6.98 -9.15 12.33
C PRO A 19 -6.84 -9.34 10.81
N LYS A 20 -6.94 -10.59 10.36
CA LYS A 20 -6.91 -10.94 8.94
C LYS A 20 -8.20 -10.55 8.23
N GLU A 21 -9.34 -10.72 8.91
CA GLU A 21 -10.65 -10.30 8.40
C GLU A 21 -10.82 -8.80 8.67
N ASN A 22 -10.93 -8.02 7.59
CA ASN A 22 -11.10 -6.57 7.61
C ASN A 22 -10.00 -5.81 8.40
N PRO A 23 -8.73 -5.82 7.92
CA PRO A 23 -7.63 -5.13 8.56
C PRO A 23 -7.82 -3.60 8.49
N VAL A 24 -8.08 -2.99 9.64
CA VAL A 24 -8.24 -1.54 9.77
C VAL A 24 -7.30 -0.98 10.83
N LEU A 25 -6.55 0.07 10.49
CA LEU A 25 -5.60 0.75 11.38
C LEU A 25 -5.86 2.26 11.39
N PRO A 26 -5.67 2.99 12.50
CA PRO A 26 -5.56 4.44 12.45
C PRO A 26 -4.33 4.90 11.64
N SER A 27 -4.50 5.94 10.83
CA SER A 27 -3.40 6.58 10.11
C SER A 27 -2.49 7.36 11.07
N VAL A 28 -1.18 7.30 10.84
CA VAL A 28 -0.17 8.11 11.54
C VAL A 28 0.29 9.32 10.73
N THR A 29 -0.35 9.60 9.59
CA THR A 29 -0.04 10.76 8.73
C THR A 29 -0.16 12.11 9.44
N GLY A 30 -1.02 12.20 10.46
CA GLY A 30 -1.15 13.38 11.30
C GLY A 30 0.08 13.67 12.16
N VAL A 31 0.85 12.64 12.53
CA VAL A 31 2.10 12.77 13.30
C VAL A 31 3.29 12.92 12.35
N TRP A 32 3.40 12.02 11.37
CA TRP A 32 4.49 12.01 10.40
C TRP A 32 3.94 12.09 8.98
N LYS A 33 4.12 13.23 8.32
CA LYS A 33 3.69 13.41 6.92
C LYS A 33 4.30 12.39 5.95
N GLY A 34 5.53 11.93 6.23
CA GLY A 34 6.22 10.90 5.43
C GLY A 34 5.56 9.51 5.48
N ALA A 35 4.66 9.26 6.44
CA ALA A 35 3.91 8.01 6.48
C ALA A 35 2.84 7.90 5.38
N ASN A 36 2.53 8.99 4.67
CA ASN A 36 1.49 8.99 3.64
C ASN A 36 1.75 7.94 2.56
N TRP A 37 2.97 7.93 2.00
CA TRP A 37 3.36 6.98 0.95
C TRP A 37 3.35 5.53 1.45
N HIS A 38 3.90 5.29 2.64
CA HIS A 38 3.97 3.95 3.24
C HIS A 38 2.58 3.36 3.52
N GLU A 39 1.63 4.19 3.95
CA GLU A 39 0.23 3.75 4.16
C GLU A 39 -0.48 3.44 2.83
N ARG A 40 -0.21 4.22 1.77
CA ARG A 40 -0.75 3.94 0.43
C ARG A 40 -0.17 2.66 -0.16
N GLU A 41 1.13 2.43 0.02
CA GLU A 41 1.81 1.18 -0.37
C GLU A 41 1.22 -0.03 0.35
N ALA A 42 1.06 0.06 1.68
CA ALA A 42 0.49 -1.02 2.48
C ALA A 42 -0.97 -1.31 2.11
N TYR A 43 -1.74 -0.28 1.74
CA TYR A 43 -3.08 -0.45 1.20
C TYR A 43 -3.08 -1.17 -0.14
N ASP A 44 -2.17 -0.81 -1.05
CA ASP A 44 -2.09 -1.39 -2.39
C ASP A 44 -1.61 -2.86 -2.36
N MET A 45 -0.62 -3.16 -1.53
CA MET A 45 0.02 -4.48 -1.49
C MET A 45 -0.64 -5.49 -0.54
N PHE A 46 -1.24 -5.03 0.57
CA PHE A 46 -1.83 -5.89 1.60
C PHE A 46 -3.33 -5.64 1.83
N GLY A 47 -3.91 -4.59 1.27
CA GLY A 47 -5.33 -4.27 1.45
C GLY A 47 -5.69 -3.70 2.82
N ILE A 48 -4.70 -3.19 3.57
CA ILE A 48 -4.92 -2.63 4.92
C ILE A 48 -5.56 -1.24 4.79
N LYS A 49 -6.73 -1.04 5.42
CA LYS A 49 -7.44 0.25 5.39
C LYS A 49 -6.99 1.15 6.52
N PHE A 50 -6.61 2.39 6.20
CA PHE A 50 -6.19 3.39 7.17
C PHE A 50 -7.29 4.42 7.45
N ARG A 51 -7.76 4.52 8.71
CA ARG A 51 -8.74 5.52 9.14
C ARG A 51 -8.08 6.88 9.36
N GLY A 52 -8.67 7.94 8.81
CA GLY A 52 -8.16 9.31 8.95
C GLY A 52 -7.06 9.69 7.97
N HIS A 53 -6.79 8.85 6.96
CA HIS A 53 -5.81 9.15 5.92
C HIS A 53 -6.42 10.12 4.87
N PRO A 54 -5.70 11.18 4.44
CA PRO A 54 -6.26 12.22 3.57
C PRO A 54 -6.56 11.79 2.12
N LYS A 55 -5.73 10.91 1.51
CA LYS A 55 -5.95 10.38 0.16
C LYS A 55 -5.49 8.93 0.03
N LEU A 56 -6.34 8.00 0.43
CA LEU A 56 -6.04 6.57 0.34
C LEU A 56 -6.39 6.08 -1.06
N SER A 57 -5.39 6.04 -1.95
CA SER A 57 -5.51 5.50 -3.30
C SER A 57 -4.30 4.65 -3.64
N ARG A 58 -4.47 3.76 -4.62
CA ARG A 58 -3.38 2.94 -5.18
C ARG A 58 -2.25 3.82 -5.72
N ILE A 59 -1.04 3.27 -5.73
CA ILE A 59 0.17 3.98 -6.18
C ILE A 59 1.09 3.13 -7.06
N LEU A 60 1.19 1.83 -6.78
CA LEU A 60 2.11 0.94 -7.46
C LEU A 60 1.39 0.14 -8.54
N LEU A 61 0.18 -0.31 -8.23
CA LEU A 61 -0.61 -1.11 -9.15
C LEU A 61 -1.51 -0.22 -10.02
N PRO A 62 -1.74 -0.64 -11.27
CA PRO A 62 -2.75 -0.04 -12.12
C PRO A 62 -4.15 -0.07 -11.48
N ASP A 63 -5.00 0.90 -11.82
CA ASP A 63 -6.36 0.99 -11.24
C ASP A 63 -7.22 -0.25 -11.55
N SER A 64 -6.98 -0.90 -12.70
CA SER A 64 -7.64 -2.13 -13.14
C SER A 64 -7.14 -3.41 -12.44
N TRP A 65 -6.15 -3.32 -11.55
CA TRP A 65 -5.60 -4.49 -10.88
C TRP A 65 -6.58 -5.08 -9.85
N GLU A 66 -6.76 -6.40 -9.85
CA GLU A 66 -7.65 -7.06 -8.89
C GLU A 66 -6.84 -7.87 -7.87
N GLY A 67 -6.98 -7.50 -6.59
CA GLY A 67 -6.31 -8.16 -5.47
C GLY A 67 -5.05 -7.45 -4.98
N HIS A 68 -4.31 -8.15 -4.12
CA HIS A 68 -3.19 -7.63 -3.34
C HIS A 68 -2.01 -8.63 -3.43
N PRO A 69 -0.99 -8.35 -4.25
CA PRO A 69 0.04 -9.33 -4.61
C PRO A 69 0.86 -9.88 -3.44
N LEU A 70 1.09 -9.09 -2.38
CA LEU A 70 1.92 -9.52 -1.25
C LEU A 70 1.15 -10.35 -0.21
N LEU A 71 -0.13 -10.66 -0.45
CA LEU A 71 -0.87 -11.60 0.39
C LEU A 71 -0.41 -13.03 0.11
N LYS A 72 -0.17 -13.80 1.19
CA LYS A 72 0.20 -15.23 1.08
C LYS A 72 -0.84 -16.11 0.35
N SER A 73 -2.09 -15.65 0.27
CA SER A 73 -3.16 -16.32 -0.46
C SER A 73 -3.20 -15.96 -1.94
N TYR A 74 -2.38 -14.99 -2.38
CA TYR A 74 -2.33 -14.57 -3.77
C TYR A 74 -1.50 -15.59 -4.59
N PRO A 75 -2.03 -16.10 -5.72
CA PRO A 75 -1.29 -17.03 -6.55
C PRO A 75 -0.13 -16.31 -7.26
N LEU A 76 1.08 -16.85 -7.15
CA LEU A 76 2.29 -16.23 -7.68
C LEU A 76 2.32 -16.17 -9.22
N ASN A 77 1.59 -17.06 -9.89
CA ASN A 77 1.57 -17.22 -11.34
C ASN A 77 0.33 -16.59 -11.99
N LYS A 78 -0.27 -15.58 -11.36
CA LYS A 78 -1.38 -14.85 -11.98
C LYS A 78 -0.82 -13.81 -12.94
N GLU A 79 -0.73 -14.17 -14.21
CA GLU A 79 -0.63 -13.21 -15.30
C GLU A 79 -2.01 -12.55 -15.42
N GLN A 80 -2.07 -11.23 -15.19
CA GLN A 80 -3.29 -10.47 -15.35
C GLN A 80 -3.04 -9.41 -16.42
N GLU A 81 -3.77 -9.52 -17.53
CA GLU A 81 -3.73 -8.53 -18.60
C GLU A 81 -4.30 -7.21 -18.06
N VAL A 82 -3.40 -6.27 -17.77
CA VAL A 82 -3.80 -4.93 -17.37
C VAL A 82 -3.99 -4.11 -18.63
N LYS A 83 -5.23 -3.64 -18.84
CA LYS A 83 -5.52 -2.61 -19.82
C LYS A 83 -5.11 -1.26 -19.21
N LEU A 84 -3.96 -0.75 -19.63
CA LEU A 84 -3.59 0.63 -19.38
C LEU A 84 -4.25 1.46 -20.49
N GLU A 85 -5.30 2.19 -20.14
CA GLU A 85 -5.88 3.19 -21.03
C GLU A 85 -5.11 4.49 -20.84
N ASP A 86 -4.14 4.75 -21.72
CA ASP A 86 -3.51 6.05 -21.82
C ASP A 86 -4.49 7.06 -22.42
N GLU A 87 -4.32 8.34 -22.07
CA GLU A 87 -5.20 9.47 -22.46
C GLU A 87 -5.33 9.68 -23.99
N THR A 88 -4.57 8.91 -24.79
CA THR A 88 -4.56 8.88 -26.26
C THR A 88 -5.23 7.65 -26.89
N GLY A 89 -5.71 6.68 -26.10
CA GLY A 89 -6.47 5.53 -26.59
C GLY A 89 -5.67 4.48 -27.39
N GLU A 90 -4.34 4.41 -27.23
CA GLU A 90 -3.53 3.36 -27.85
C GLU A 90 -3.22 2.23 -26.85
N LEU A 91 -3.55 1.00 -27.26
CA LEU A 91 -3.39 -0.22 -26.48
C LEU A 91 -1.92 -0.66 -26.49
N ILE A 92 -1.23 -0.57 -25.36
CA ILE A 92 0.10 -1.15 -25.18
C ILE A 92 -0.03 -2.40 -24.30
N CYS A 93 0.08 -3.58 -24.91
CA CYS A 93 0.24 -4.83 -24.19
C CYS A 93 1.72 -4.94 -23.81
N GLN A 94 2.05 -4.86 -22.52
CA GLN A 94 3.42 -5.11 -22.05
C GLN A 94 3.58 -6.57 -21.63
N ILE A 95 4.62 -7.20 -22.18
CA ILE A 95 5.02 -8.61 -22.08
C ILE A 95 5.43 -8.97 -20.66
#